data_AF-A0A961RV75-F1
#
_entry.id   AF-A0A961RV75-F1
#
_cell.length_a   1.000
_cell.length_b   1.000
_cell.length_c   1.000
_cell.angle_alpha   90.00
_cell.angle_beta   90.00
_cell.angle_gamma   90.00
#
_symmetry.space_group_name_H-M   'P 1'
#
loop_
_entity.id
_entity.type
_entity.pdbx_description
1 polymer ?
#
loop_
_entity_poly.entity_id
_entity_poly.type
_entity_poly.pdbx_seq_one_letter_code
_entity_poly.pdbx_strand_id
1 'polypeptide(L)'
;MFGISKNALWAFSVHILTASGAFFAFLSIVATAEKDFTKAFLWLGVALAVDGIDGPLARKLEVKKWWPFWSGDMLDAVIDYVTYVMIPAFILYQSGLMGKYFSFTAAAIIVITSAIYYADTRMKTEDYGF
;
A
#
# COMPACT_ATOMS: atom_id res chain seq x y z
N MET A 1 18.47 -14.52 -27.51
CA MET A 1 17.19 -14.08 -26.93
C MET A 1 17.26 -14.43 -25.45
N PHE A 2 17.24 -13.44 -24.54
CA PHE A 2 17.38 -13.69 -23.10
C PHE A 2 16.25 -14.61 -22.61
N GLY A 3 16.58 -15.85 -22.24
CA GLY A 3 15.62 -16.85 -21.79
C GLY A 3 15.21 -16.61 -20.34
N ILE A 4 14.26 -15.71 -20.10
CA ILE A 4 13.66 -15.55 -18.77
C ILE A 4 12.88 -16.82 -18.44
N SER A 5 13.15 -17.44 -17.30
CA SER A 5 12.47 -18.67 -16.88
C SER A 5 11.00 -18.39 -16.54
N LYS A 6 10.15 -19.41 -16.68
CA LYS A 6 8.73 -19.32 -16.27
C LYS A 6 8.58 -18.90 -14.79
N ASN A 7 9.47 -19.35 -13.92
CA ASN A 7 9.45 -19.00 -12.50
C ASN A 7 9.81 -17.53 -12.27
N ALA A 8 10.76 -16.98 -13.04
CA ALA A 8 11.08 -15.56 -12.99
C ALA A 8 9.91 -14.68 -13.48
N LEU A 9 9.18 -15.12 -14.50
CA LEU A 9 7.96 -14.43 -14.95
C LEU A 9 6.87 -14.40 -13.86
N TRP A 10 6.62 -15.53 -13.21
CA TRP A 10 5.68 -15.60 -12.09
C TRP A 10 6.13 -14.74 -10.91
N ALA A 11 7.40 -14.76 -10.56
CA ALA A 11 7.93 -13.91 -9.50
C ALA A 11 7.73 -12.43 -9.80
N PHE A 12 8.02 -12.00 -11.03
CA PHE A 12 7.79 -10.61 -11.44
C PHE A 12 6.30 -10.24 -11.47
N SER A 13 5.41 -11.17 -11.81
CA SER A 13 3.97 -10.91 -11.79
C SER A 13 3.43 -10.57 -10.40
N VAL A 14 4.10 -11.05 -9.32
CA VAL A 14 3.76 -10.65 -7.95
C VAL A 14 4.05 -9.18 -7.72
N HIS A 15 5.17 -8.64 -8.25
CA HIS A 15 5.43 -7.20 -8.17
C HIS A 15 4.39 -6.38 -8.94
N ILE A 16 3.90 -6.88 -10.07
CA ILE A 16 2.80 -6.22 -10.81
C ILE A 16 1.51 -6.25 -9.98
N LEU A 17 1.22 -7.37 -9.32
CA LEU A 17 0.08 -7.49 -8.41
C LEU A 17 0.17 -6.45 -7.29
N THR A 18 1.26 -6.42 -6.52
CA THR A 18 1.50 -5.41 -5.48
C THR A 18 1.36 -4.00 -6.06
N ALA A 19 2.06 -3.69 -7.16
CA ALA A 19 2.02 -2.39 -7.81
C ALA A 19 0.62 -1.93 -8.26
N SER A 20 -0.31 -2.86 -8.54
CA SER A 20 -1.70 -2.52 -8.85
C SER A 20 -2.41 -1.83 -7.68
N GLY A 21 -1.96 -2.07 -6.44
CA GLY A 21 -2.39 -1.35 -5.24
C GLY A 21 -2.24 0.17 -5.36
N ALA A 22 -1.20 0.66 -6.03
CA ALA A 22 -1.00 2.08 -6.28
C ALA A 22 -2.10 2.69 -7.17
N PHE A 23 -2.63 1.92 -8.12
CA PHE A 23 -3.75 2.38 -8.95
C PHE A 23 -5.06 2.44 -8.16
N PHE A 24 -5.33 1.44 -7.30
CA PHE A 24 -6.50 1.48 -6.41
C PHE A 24 -6.40 2.62 -5.39
N ALA A 25 -5.20 2.88 -4.86
CA ALA A 25 -4.92 4.06 -4.04
C ALA A 25 -5.24 5.38 -4.78
N PHE A 26 -4.81 5.50 -6.04
CA PHE A 26 -5.15 6.65 -6.89
C PHE A 26 -6.66 6.82 -7.07
N LEU A 27 -7.39 5.73 -7.35
CA LEU A 27 -8.85 5.76 -7.47
C LEU A 27 -9.53 6.19 -6.16
N SER A 28 -8.99 5.77 -5.02
CA SER A 28 -9.47 6.23 -3.71
C SER A 28 -9.24 7.73 -3.49
N ILE A 29 -8.10 8.27 -3.92
CA ILE A 29 -7.82 9.71 -3.86
C ILE A 29 -8.82 10.49 -4.72
N VAL A 30 -9.08 10.03 -5.95
CA VAL A 30 -10.07 10.65 -6.85
C VAL A 30 -11.45 10.66 -6.20
N ALA A 31 -11.91 9.52 -5.69
CA ALA A 31 -13.21 9.43 -4.99
C ALA A 31 -13.28 10.32 -3.75
N THR A 32 -12.18 10.40 -2.97
CA THR A 32 -12.08 11.28 -1.80
C THR A 32 -12.19 12.76 -2.20
N ALA A 33 -11.53 13.16 -3.28
CA ALA A 33 -11.59 14.54 -3.79
C ALA A 33 -13.02 14.91 -4.24
N GLU A 34 -13.74 13.95 -4.82
CA GLU A 34 -15.16 14.06 -5.20
C GLU A 34 -16.13 13.93 -3.99
N LYS A 35 -15.61 13.71 -2.78
CA LYS A 35 -16.36 13.43 -1.54
C LYS A 35 -17.25 12.19 -1.60
N ASP A 36 -16.98 11.26 -2.51
CA ASP A 36 -17.57 9.93 -2.55
C ASP A 36 -16.78 8.99 -1.63
N PHE A 37 -16.95 9.17 -0.31
CA PHE A 37 -16.19 8.41 0.69
C PHE A 37 -16.50 6.91 0.65
N THR A 38 -17.73 6.52 0.29
CA THR A 38 -18.10 5.11 0.11
C THR A 38 -17.24 4.46 -0.97
N LYS A 39 -17.09 5.11 -2.13
CA LYS A 39 -16.22 4.62 -3.20
C LYS A 39 -14.74 4.69 -2.82
N ALA A 40 -14.32 5.72 -2.07
CA ALA A 40 -12.95 5.78 -1.56
C ALA A 40 -12.61 4.55 -0.69
N PHE A 41 -13.46 4.23 0.29
CA PHE A 41 -13.29 3.04 1.13
C PHE A 41 -13.43 1.74 0.35
N LEU A 42 -14.27 1.67 -0.68
CA LEU A 42 -14.33 0.52 -1.58
C LEU A 42 -12.96 0.28 -2.24
N TRP A 43 -12.33 1.32 -2.79
CA TRP A 43 -11.01 1.19 -3.41
C TRP A 43 -9.90 0.86 -2.42
N LEU A 44 -9.95 1.40 -1.21
CA LEU A 44 -9.05 0.97 -0.12
C LEU A 44 -9.26 -0.51 0.24
N GLY A 45 -10.51 -0.99 0.25
CA GLY A 45 -10.82 -2.40 0.46
C GLY A 45 -10.29 -3.31 -0.64
N VAL A 46 -10.32 -2.85 -1.90
CA VAL A 46 -9.70 -3.58 -3.03
C VAL A 46 -8.17 -3.60 -2.89
N ALA A 47 -7.55 -2.48 -2.53
CA ALA A 47 -6.10 -2.42 -2.29
C ALA A 47 -5.67 -3.34 -1.13
N LEU A 48 -6.43 -3.35 -0.04
CA LEU A 48 -6.22 -4.27 1.10
C LEU A 48 -6.32 -5.74 0.68
N ALA A 49 -7.24 -6.09 -0.23
CA ALA A 49 -7.34 -7.45 -0.74
C ALA A 49 -6.10 -7.85 -1.57
N VAL A 50 -5.47 -6.90 -2.27
CA VAL A 50 -4.22 -7.14 -3.01
C VAL A 50 -3.06 -7.41 -2.05
N ASP A 51 -2.86 -6.53 -1.06
CA ASP A 51 -1.85 -6.66 0.01
C ASP A 51 -2.00 -8.01 0.75
N GLY A 52 -3.22 -8.37 1.13
CA GLY A 52 -3.49 -9.65 1.79
C GLY A 52 -3.13 -10.90 0.96
N ILE A 53 -3.01 -10.78 -0.36
CA ILE A 53 -2.72 -11.90 -1.28
C ILE A 53 -1.25 -11.93 -1.71
N ASP A 54 -0.61 -10.78 -1.89
CA ASP A 54 0.70 -10.71 -2.55
C ASP A 54 1.83 -11.30 -1.71
N GLY A 55 1.85 -11.11 -0.38
CA GLY A 55 2.83 -11.67 0.54
C GLY A 55 2.81 -13.20 0.56
N PRO A 56 1.63 -13.84 0.80
CA PRO A 56 1.49 -15.29 0.68
C PRO A 56 1.91 -15.83 -0.69
N LEU A 57 1.57 -15.12 -1.77
CA LEU A 57 1.93 -15.51 -3.13
C LEU A 57 3.44 -15.37 -3.37
N ALA A 58 4.07 -14.32 -2.87
CA ALA A 58 5.51 -14.07 -2.97
C ALA A 58 6.33 -15.18 -2.31
N ARG A 59 5.89 -15.63 -1.13
CA ARG A 59 6.48 -16.77 -0.40
C ARG A 59 6.32 -18.06 -1.19
N LYS A 60 5.10 -18.36 -1.65
CA LYS A 60 4.80 -19.58 -2.42
C LYS A 60 5.60 -19.68 -3.72
N LEU A 61 5.85 -18.55 -4.37
CA LEU A 61 6.59 -18.48 -5.64
C LEU A 61 8.08 -18.24 -5.48
N GLU A 62 8.61 -18.19 -4.25
CA GLU A 62 10.02 -17.93 -3.95
C GLU A 62 10.55 -16.68 -4.68
N VAL A 63 9.80 -15.56 -4.65
CA VAL A 63 10.13 -14.33 -5.43
C VAL A 63 11.56 -13.88 -5.21
N LYS A 64 12.04 -13.84 -3.96
CA LYS A 64 13.41 -13.42 -3.61
C LYS A 64 14.49 -14.30 -4.26
N LYS A 65 14.18 -15.56 -4.60
CA LYS A 65 15.09 -16.47 -5.30
C LYS A 65 15.08 -16.24 -6.81
N TRP A 66 13.89 -16.07 -7.40
CA TRP A 66 13.74 -15.98 -8.86
C TRP A 66 13.89 -14.56 -9.42
N TRP A 67 13.70 -13.54 -8.59
CA TRP A 67 13.82 -12.13 -8.96
C TRP A 67 14.47 -11.29 -7.83
N PRO A 68 15.77 -11.50 -7.53
CA PRO A 68 16.43 -10.93 -6.34
C PRO A 68 16.75 -9.43 -6.44
N PHE A 69 16.58 -8.82 -7.63
CA PHE A 69 17.01 -7.45 -7.88
C PHE A 69 16.01 -6.39 -7.41
N TRP A 70 14.77 -6.78 -7.11
CA TRP A 70 13.70 -5.87 -6.70
C TRP A 70 13.23 -6.23 -5.29
N SER A 71 13.03 -5.20 -4.47
CA SER A 71 12.51 -5.39 -3.12
C SER A 71 10.99 -5.35 -3.13
N GLY A 72 10.36 -6.51 -2.96
CA GLY A 72 8.92 -6.58 -2.69
C GLY A 72 8.54 -5.84 -1.41
N ASP A 73 9.36 -5.99 -0.36
CA ASP A 73 9.15 -5.36 0.95
C ASP A 73 9.11 -3.81 0.85
N MET A 74 9.96 -3.22 0.00
CA MET A 74 9.95 -1.77 -0.25
C MET A 74 8.75 -1.32 -1.09
N LEU A 75 8.43 -2.09 -2.14
CA LEU A 75 7.28 -1.79 -3.00
C LEU A 75 5.99 -1.77 -2.17
N ASP A 76 5.81 -2.80 -1.35
CA ASP A 76 4.71 -2.97 -0.41
C ASP A 76 4.63 -1.79 0.57
N ALA A 77 5.73 -1.50 1.28
CA ALA A 77 5.79 -0.39 2.24
C ALA A 77 5.42 0.98 1.63
N VAL A 78 5.78 1.24 0.38
CA VAL A 78 5.38 2.47 -0.33
C VAL A 78 3.86 2.50 -0.53
N ILE A 79 3.25 1.39 -0.92
CA ILE A 79 1.81 1.31 -1.19
C ILE A 79 1.04 1.35 0.13
N ASP A 80 1.47 0.60 1.14
CA ASP A 80 0.86 0.56 2.46
C ASP A 80 0.88 1.92 3.16
N TYR A 81 1.99 2.65 3.04
CA TYR A 81 2.03 4.01 3.56
C TYR A 81 0.99 4.91 2.85
N VAL A 82 0.77 4.72 1.55
CA VAL A 82 -0.26 5.48 0.85
C VAL A 82 -1.68 5.04 1.28
N THR A 83 -1.96 3.74 1.35
CA THR A 83 -3.30 3.19 1.59
C THR A 83 -3.72 3.24 3.07
N TYR A 84 -2.80 3.02 4.00
CA TYR A 84 -3.08 2.99 5.44
C TYR A 84 -2.84 4.32 6.15
N VAL A 85 -2.03 5.21 5.58
CA VAL A 85 -1.68 6.48 6.24
C VAL A 85 -2.19 7.66 5.44
N MET A 86 -1.67 7.86 4.22
CA MET A 86 -1.88 9.10 3.48
C MET A 86 -3.34 9.30 3.10
N ILE A 87 -3.99 8.27 2.54
CA ILE A 87 -5.38 8.38 2.10
C ILE A 87 -6.34 8.52 3.29
N PRO A 88 -6.25 7.73 4.38
CA PRO A 88 -7.08 7.95 5.55
C PRO A 88 -6.91 9.34 6.17
N ALA A 89 -5.68 9.87 6.24
CA ALA A 89 -5.43 11.25 6.68
C ALA A 89 -6.08 12.28 5.74
N PHE A 90 -6.03 12.04 4.43
CA PHE A 90 -6.69 12.89 3.43
C PHE A 90 -8.21 12.83 3.53
N ILE A 91 -8.80 11.65 3.73
CA ILE A 91 -10.23 11.47 3.99
C ILE A 91 -10.63 12.24 5.25
N LEU A 92 -9.88 12.12 6.34
CA LEU A 92 -10.14 12.87 7.58
C LEU A 92 -10.14 14.37 7.32
N TYR A 93 -9.13 14.89 6.62
CA TYR A 93 -9.04 16.29 6.24
C TYR A 93 -10.23 16.74 5.38
N GLN A 94 -10.58 15.97 4.35
CA GLN A 94 -11.60 16.31 3.35
C GLN A 94 -13.05 16.11 3.83
N SER A 95 -13.26 15.23 4.82
CA SER A 95 -14.59 14.88 5.37
C SER A 95 -15.31 16.05 6.05
N GLY A 96 -14.56 17.03 6.58
CA GLY A 96 -15.11 18.13 7.35
C GLY A 96 -15.57 17.76 8.77
N LEU A 97 -15.35 16.53 9.22
CA LEU A 97 -15.87 16.00 10.50
C LEU A 97 -15.46 16.80 11.75
N MET A 98 -14.25 17.38 11.74
CA MET A 98 -13.67 18.05 12.92
C MET A 98 -13.36 19.54 12.66
N GLY A 99 -13.84 20.09 11.54
CA GLY A 99 -13.46 21.44 11.10
C GLY A 99 -12.03 21.52 10.55
N LYS A 100 -11.75 22.55 9.76
CA LYS A 100 -10.53 22.66 8.93
C LYS A 100 -9.23 22.63 9.74
N TYR A 101 -9.18 23.33 10.87
CA TYR A 101 -7.96 23.43 11.68
C TYR A 101 -7.60 22.10 12.34
N PHE A 102 -8.55 21.48 13.04
CA PHE A 102 -8.30 20.21 13.72
C PHE A 102 -8.03 19.07 12.74
N SER A 103 -8.76 18.99 11.62
CA SER A 103 -8.54 17.94 10.64
C SER A 103 -7.15 18.06 9.96
N PHE A 104 -6.70 19.29 9.68
CA PHE A 104 -5.36 19.55 9.14
C PHE A 104 -4.26 19.16 10.14
N THR A 105 -4.38 19.58 11.40
CA THR A 105 -3.42 19.21 12.45
C THR A 105 -3.40 17.71 12.70
N ALA A 106 -4.56 17.05 12.76
CA ALA A 106 -4.64 15.61 12.93
C ALA A 106 -3.99 14.86 11.76
N ALA A 107 -4.27 15.27 10.52
CA ALA A 107 -3.63 14.71 9.33
C ALA A 107 -2.10 14.87 9.39
N ALA A 108 -1.59 16.03 9.79
CA ALA A 108 -0.15 16.26 9.95
C ALA A 108 0.49 15.32 10.99
N ILE A 109 -0.16 15.14 12.15
CA ILE A 109 0.31 14.22 13.19
C ILE A 109 0.32 12.77 12.66
N ILE A 110 -0.77 12.33 12.02
CA ILE A 110 -0.89 10.98 11.47
C ILE A 110 0.23 10.69 10.48
N VAL A 111 0.44 11.55 9.48
CA VAL A 111 1.44 11.29 8.43
C VAL A 111 2.86 11.33 8.98
N ILE A 112 3.21 12.28 9.85
CA ILE A 112 4.57 12.38 10.39
C ILE A 112 4.90 11.19 11.30
N THR A 113 4.01 10.87 12.24
CA THR A 113 4.24 9.79 13.20
C THR A 113 4.29 8.44 12.50
N SER A 114 3.43 8.21 11.52
CA SER A 114 3.43 6.97 10.74
C SER A 114 4.68 6.85 9.86
N ALA A 115 5.17 7.94 9.25
CA ALA A 115 6.41 7.89 8.46
C ALA A 115 7.61 7.45 9.31
N ILE A 116 7.69 7.93 10.56
CA ILE A 116 8.70 7.49 11.52
C ILE A 116 8.49 6.01 11.89
N TYR A 117 7.25 5.58 12.10
CA TYR A 117 6.93 4.17 12.39
C TYR A 117 7.33 3.23 11.23
N TYR A 118 7.12 3.65 9.97
CA TYR A 118 7.56 2.90 8.79
C TYR A 118 9.08 2.78 8.64
N ALA A 119 9.84 3.62 9.33
CA ALA A 119 11.30 3.48 9.41
C ALA A 119 11.76 2.48 10.48
N ASP A 120 10.86 1.98 11.35
CA ASP A 120 11.19 0.98 12.36
C ASP A 120 11.35 -0.41 11.71
N THR A 121 12.55 -0.97 11.76
CA THR A 121 12.86 -2.30 11.21
C THR A 121 12.16 -3.45 11.94
N ARG A 122 11.51 -3.18 13.07
CA ARG A 122 10.71 -4.14 13.84
C ARG A 122 9.22 -4.10 13.51
N MET A 123 8.78 -3.25 12.58
CA MET A 123 7.35 -3.05 12.32
C MET A 123 6.67 -4.28 11.71
N LYS A 124 7.42 -5.10 10.96
CA LYS A 124 6.88 -6.31 10.31
C LYS A 124 7.24 -7.53 11.14
N THR A 125 6.29 -8.45 11.26
CA THR A 125 6.51 -9.78 11.84
C THR A 125 7.51 -10.57 10.99
N GLU A 126 8.06 -11.66 11.54
CA GLU A 126 8.99 -12.54 10.80
C GLU A 126 8.39 -13.09 9.50
N ASP A 127 7.05 -13.17 9.44
CA ASP A 127 6.27 -13.58 8.27
C ASP A 127 5.97 -12.44 7.28
N TYR A 128 6.58 -11.27 7.46
CA TYR A 128 6.36 -10.05 6.65
C TYR A 128 4.93 -9.52 6.66
N GLY A 129 4.09 -9.95 7.60
CA GLY A 129 2.80 -9.34 7.88
C GLY A 129 2.92 -8.14 8.82
N PHE A 130 1.96 -7.22 8.75
CA PHE A 130 1.77 -6.12 9.70
C PHE A 130 1.24 -6.59 11.05
#